data_AF-A0A662H474-F1
#
_entry.id   AF-A0A662H474-F1
#
_cell.length_a   1.000
_cell.length_b   1.000
_cell.length_c   1.000
_cell.angle_alpha   90.00
_cell.angle_beta   90.00
_cell.angle_gamma   90.00
#
_symmetry.space_group_name_H-M   'P 1'
#
loop_
_entity.id
_entity.type
_entity.pdbx_description
1 polymer ?
#
loop_
_entity_poly.entity_id
_entity_poly.type
_entity_poly.pdbx_seq_one_letter_code
_entity_poly.pdbx_strand_id
1 'polypeptide(L)'
;GVVYFKATPKILMEKVEWLRKHFKYRNIGVPPCFREYSGGVLVELAFPASAFKIFVEAFSKEGLNREALEALTLALVYVSPLYLLEEEALRDFEKIVIGSVKTEKELDTRSWKLHLRIADYSVLDMYAWSSEHGFEALKRLAASEDISGFLEERKKRVEKDRRRYWRIIGEKGRDFLVYLDPLLLFAPETATLALKILGEFAPSVLGICVAVVL
;
A
#
# COMPACT_ATOMS: atom_id res chain seq x y z
N GLY A 1 -9.27 -0.86 -4.58
CA GLY A 1 -8.36 -0.71 -3.44
C GLY A 1 -8.56 -1.85 -2.48
N VAL A 2 -7.57 -2.09 -1.64
CA VAL A 2 -7.58 -3.08 -0.55
C VAL A 2 -7.71 -2.34 0.77
N VAL A 3 -8.51 -2.84 1.72
CA VAL A 3 -8.66 -2.17 3.03
C VAL A 3 -7.71 -2.72 4.08
N TYR A 4 -7.28 -1.84 4.99
CA TYR A 4 -6.61 -2.20 6.22
C TYR A 4 -7.12 -1.31 7.37
N PHE A 5 -7.30 -1.90 8.54
CA PHE A 5 -7.80 -1.22 9.73
C PHE A 5 -7.35 -1.96 11.01
N LYS A 6 -7.31 -1.22 12.11
CA LYS A 6 -7.12 -1.68 13.49
C LYS A 6 -8.38 -1.50 14.36
N ALA A 7 -9.40 -0.85 13.80
CA ALA A 7 -10.59 -0.38 14.47
C ALA A 7 -11.35 -1.48 15.23
N THR A 8 -12.02 -1.04 16.30
CA THR A 8 -13.09 -1.83 16.91
C THR A 8 -14.24 -2.06 15.90
N PRO A 9 -15.03 -3.14 16.05
CA PRO A 9 -16.09 -3.48 15.08
C PRO A 9 -17.08 -2.35 14.77
N LYS A 10 -17.31 -1.43 15.72
CA LYS A 10 -18.24 -0.30 15.55
C LYS A 10 -17.69 0.76 14.58
N ILE A 11 -16.47 1.25 14.81
CA ILE A 11 -15.82 2.25 13.95
C ILE A 11 -15.64 1.69 12.53
N LEU A 12 -15.31 0.40 12.46
CA LEU A 12 -15.20 -0.31 11.20
C LEU A 12 -16.53 -0.30 10.42
N MET A 13 -17.66 -0.61 11.06
CA MET A 13 -18.96 -0.57 10.39
C MET A 13 -19.30 0.82 9.83
N GLU A 14 -18.99 1.89 10.55
CA GLU A 14 -19.21 3.27 10.08
C GLU A 14 -18.35 3.59 8.84
N LYS A 15 -17.07 3.23 8.86
CA LYS A 15 -16.14 3.44 7.73
C LYS A 15 -16.49 2.56 6.53
N VAL A 16 -16.87 1.31 6.78
CA VAL A 16 -17.39 0.40 5.75
C VAL A 16 -18.65 0.98 5.12
N GLU A 17 -19.61 1.45 5.91
CA GLU A 17 -20.83 2.04 5.35
C GLU A 17 -20.54 3.33 4.56
N TRP A 18 -19.58 4.13 5.03
CA TRP A 18 -19.07 5.26 4.25
C TRP A 18 -18.51 4.79 2.90
N LEU A 19 -17.66 3.75 2.88
CA LEU A 19 -17.14 3.16 1.66
C LEU A 19 -18.27 2.65 0.76
N ARG A 20 -19.24 1.90 1.28
CA ARG A 20 -20.40 1.41 0.53
C ARG A 20 -21.16 2.55 -0.12
N LYS A 21 -21.43 3.62 0.63
CA LYS A 21 -22.16 4.80 0.15
C LYS A 21 -21.40 5.53 -0.97
N HIS A 22 -20.07 5.60 -0.88
CA HIS A 22 -19.24 6.38 -1.79
C HIS A 22 -18.73 5.58 -3.01
N PHE A 23 -18.63 4.24 -2.88
CA PHE A 23 -18.10 3.31 -3.88
C PHE A 23 -19.11 2.26 -4.34
N LYS A 24 -20.42 2.59 -4.36
CA LYS A 24 -21.53 1.68 -4.75
C LYS A 24 -21.32 0.82 -6.01
N TYR A 25 -20.39 1.18 -6.88
CA TYR A 25 -20.14 0.51 -8.16
C TYR A 25 -18.74 -0.13 -8.28
N ARG A 26 -17.96 -0.17 -7.18
CA ARG A 26 -16.61 -0.73 -7.19
C ARG A 26 -16.43 -1.67 -6.02
N ASN A 27 -15.94 -2.86 -6.34
CA ASN A 27 -15.51 -3.81 -5.33
C ASN A 27 -14.27 -3.26 -4.62
N ILE A 28 -14.24 -3.41 -3.31
CA ILE A 28 -13.14 -3.09 -2.44
C ILE A 28 -12.66 -4.40 -1.84
N GLY A 29 -11.36 -4.68 -2.01
CA GLY A 29 -10.76 -5.91 -1.57
C GLY A 29 -10.60 -5.95 -0.06
N VAL A 30 -11.01 -7.04 0.55
CA VAL A 30 -10.82 -7.34 1.97
C VAL A 30 -9.79 -8.46 2.10
N PRO A 31 -8.65 -8.22 2.78
CA PRO A 31 -7.68 -9.27 3.07
C PRO A 31 -8.29 -10.47 3.81
N PRO A 32 -7.77 -11.71 3.62
CA PRO A 32 -8.23 -12.90 4.33
C PRO A 32 -8.31 -12.76 5.86
N CYS A 33 -7.41 -12.01 6.48
CA CYS A 33 -7.42 -11.75 7.93
C CYS A 33 -8.65 -10.96 8.41
N PHE A 34 -9.40 -10.34 7.49
CA PHE A 34 -10.60 -9.54 7.76
C PHE A 34 -11.84 -10.10 7.06
N ARG A 35 -11.82 -11.38 6.69
CA ARG A 35 -12.87 -12.00 5.85
C ARG A 35 -14.28 -11.89 6.42
N GLU A 36 -14.43 -11.83 7.74
CA GLU A 36 -15.73 -11.67 8.42
C GLU A 36 -16.43 -10.35 8.09
N TYR A 37 -15.70 -9.38 7.53
CA TYR A 37 -16.23 -8.09 7.08
C TYR A 37 -16.55 -8.06 5.57
N SER A 38 -16.34 -9.16 4.86
CA SER A 38 -16.73 -9.29 3.47
C SER A 38 -18.26 -9.31 3.30
N GLY A 39 -18.74 -8.83 2.16
CA GLY A 39 -20.15 -8.75 1.81
C GLY A 39 -20.51 -7.50 1.00
N GLY A 40 -21.38 -7.67 -0.01
CA GLY A 40 -21.78 -6.59 -0.91
C GLY A 40 -20.60 -6.10 -1.74
N VAL A 41 -20.25 -4.82 -1.61
CA VAL A 41 -19.10 -4.22 -2.31
C VAL A 41 -17.74 -4.57 -1.68
N LEU A 42 -17.72 -5.14 -0.48
CA LEU A 42 -16.51 -5.64 0.16
C LEU A 42 -16.30 -7.10 -0.25
N VAL A 43 -15.24 -7.39 -1.01
CA VAL A 43 -14.99 -8.72 -1.58
C VAL A 43 -13.77 -9.32 -0.91
N GLU A 44 -13.90 -10.52 -0.32
CA GLU A 44 -12.77 -11.28 0.20
C GLU A 44 -11.77 -11.53 -0.94
N LEU A 45 -10.52 -11.11 -0.74
CA LEU A 45 -9.43 -11.37 -1.68
C LEU A 45 -8.76 -12.69 -1.37
N ALA A 46 -8.23 -13.33 -2.42
CA ALA A 46 -7.35 -14.48 -2.30
C ALA A 46 -5.95 -14.12 -2.77
N PHE A 47 -4.93 -14.79 -2.23
CA PHE A 47 -3.58 -14.73 -2.80
C PHE A 47 -3.57 -15.42 -4.17
N PRO A 48 -3.16 -14.76 -5.25
CA PRO A 48 -3.13 -15.37 -6.59
C PRO A 48 -2.12 -16.51 -6.74
N ALA A 49 -1.13 -16.57 -5.86
CA ALA A 49 -0.12 -17.63 -5.79
C ALA A 49 0.21 -17.93 -4.32
N SER A 50 0.52 -19.20 -4.02
CA SER A 50 0.92 -19.63 -2.67
C SER A 50 2.19 -18.93 -2.20
N ALA A 51 3.08 -18.55 -3.12
CA ALA A 51 4.30 -17.79 -2.84
C ALA A 51 4.02 -16.51 -2.03
N PHE A 52 2.94 -15.78 -2.33
CA PHE A 52 2.59 -14.57 -1.58
C PHE A 52 2.16 -14.87 -0.15
N LYS A 53 1.41 -15.96 0.07
CA LYS A 53 1.03 -16.39 1.41
C LYS A 53 2.26 -16.80 2.22
N ILE A 54 3.16 -17.58 1.63
CA ILE A 54 4.43 -18.01 2.26
C ILE A 54 5.30 -16.78 2.58
N PHE A 55 5.35 -15.81 1.66
CA PHE A 55 6.04 -14.54 1.88
C PHE A 55 5.49 -13.78 3.09
N VAL A 56 4.17 -13.59 3.17
CA VAL A 56 3.53 -12.92 4.32
C VAL A 56 3.85 -13.65 5.63
N GLU A 57 3.81 -14.99 5.64
CA GLU A 57 4.13 -15.80 6.81
C GLU A 57 5.61 -15.71 7.22
N ALA A 58 6.52 -15.65 6.26
CA ALA A 58 7.96 -15.56 6.52
C ALA A 58 8.41 -14.16 6.96
N PHE A 59 7.75 -13.10 6.48
CA PHE A 59 8.17 -11.70 6.66
C PHE A 59 7.33 -10.92 7.67
N SER A 60 6.34 -11.53 8.33
CA SER A 60 5.48 -10.85 9.31
C SER A 60 6.19 -10.37 10.59
N LYS A 61 7.52 -10.53 10.67
CA LYS A 61 8.38 -10.03 11.75
C LYS A 61 9.32 -8.91 11.28
N GLU A 62 9.41 -8.69 9.97
CA GLU A 62 10.31 -7.73 9.33
C GLU A 62 9.69 -6.33 9.29
N GLY A 63 9.35 -5.79 10.47
CA GLY A 63 8.92 -4.40 10.62
C GLY A 63 7.44 -4.10 10.39
N LEU A 64 6.68 -4.99 9.75
CA LEU A 64 5.21 -4.95 9.65
C LEU A 64 4.59 -6.13 10.39
N ASN A 65 3.43 -5.93 11.02
CA ASN A 65 2.62 -7.05 11.50
C ASN A 65 2.04 -7.85 10.32
N ARG A 66 1.57 -9.08 10.61
CA ARG A 66 1.10 -10.01 9.57
C ARG A 66 -0.06 -9.43 8.76
N GLU A 67 -1.03 -8.82 9.42
CA GLU A 67 -2.23 -8.27 8.80
C GLU A 67 -1.89 -7.08 7.88
N ALA A 68 -0.98 -6.21 8.30
CA ALA A 68 -0.48 -5.07 7.53
C ALA A 68 0.29 -5.55 6.29
N LEU A 69 1.18 -6.53 6.47
CA LEU A 69 1.93 -7.12 5.37
C LEU A 69 1.01 -7.86 4.37
N GLU A 70 -0.01 -8.56 4.85
CA GLU A 70 -1.02 -9.20 4.02
C GLU A 70 -1.78 -8.17 3.16
N ALA A 71 -2.28 -7.10 3.79
CA ALA A 71 -3.01 -6.06 3.09
C ALA A 71 -2.14 -5.32 2.05
N LEU A 72 -0.89 -5.00 2.41
CA LEU A 72 0.09 -4.39 1.50
C LEU A 72 0.40 -5.31 0.31
N THR A 73 0.67 -6.59 0.58
CA THR A 73 0.96 -7.58 -0.46
C THR A 73 -0.20 -7.70 -1.45
N LEU A 74 -1.43 -7.79 -0.95
CA LEU A 74 -2.61 -7.84 -1.80
C LEU A 74 -2.83 -6.53 -2.57
N ALA A 75 -2.61 -5.37 -1.94
CA ALA A 75 -2.73 -4.09 -2.64
C ALA A 75 -1.79 -4.02 -3.85
N LEU A 76 -0.54 -4.44 -3.68
CA LEU A 76 0.49 -4.47 -4.72
C LEU A 76 0.17 -5.49 -5.82
N VAL A 77 -0.17 -6.72 -5.45
CA VAL A 77 -0.43 -7.81 -6.42
C VAL A 77 -1.70 -7.54 -7.24
N TYR A 78 -2.72 -6.94 -6.64
CA TYR A 78 -3.93 -6.51 -7.36
C TYR A 78 -3.81 -5.13 -8.01
N VAL A 79 -2.62 -4.52 -7.97
CA VAL A 79 -2.32 -3.21 -8.59
C VAL A 79 -3.36 -2.16 -8.19
N SER A 80 -3.58 -2.02 -6.89
CA SER A 80 -4.62 -1.14 -6.37
C SER A 80 -4.15 -0.34 -5.14
N PRO A 81 -4.77 0.82 -4.85
CA PRO A 81 -4.44 1.56 -3.65
C PRO A 81 -4.76 0.77 -2.38
N LEU A 82 -3.99 0.99 -1.33
CA LEU A 82 -4.35 0.58 0.02
C LEU A 82 -5.23 1.66 0.67
N TYR A 83 -6.30 1.28 1.34
CA TYR A 83 -7.20 2.18 2.06
C TYR A 83 -7.06 1.91 3.55
N LEU A 84 -6.40 2.84 4.24
CA LEU A 84 -6.24 2.85 5.68
C LEU A 84 -7.49 3.52 6.27
N LEU A 85 -8.34 2.76 6.95
CA LEU A 85 -9.66 3.28 7.37
C LEU A 85 -9.62 4.25 8.55
N GLU A 86 -8.44 4.40 9.16
CA GLU A 86 -8.16 5.30 10.27
C GLU A 86 -6.68 5.70 10.28
N GLU A 87 -6.39 6.83 10.90
CA GLU A 87 -5.02 7.34 11.03
C GLU A 87 -4.13 6.40 11.86
N GLU A 88 -4.67 5.72 12.87
CA GLU A 88 -3.93 4.74 13.67
C GLU A 88 -3.41 3.55 12.84
N ALA A 89 -4.12 3.19 11.76
CA ALA A 89 -3.70 2.12 10.86
C ALA A 89 -2.42 2.49 10.08
N LEU A 90 -2.13 3.79 9.91
CA LEU A 90 -0.87 4.25 9.30
C LEU A 90 0.34 3.89 10.15
N ARG A 91 0.19 3.80 11.48
CA ARG A 91 1.32 3.52 12.39
C ARG A 91 2.01 2.19 12.09
N ASP A 92 1.28 1.21 11.56
CA ASP A 92 1.87 -0.07 11.19
C ASP A 92 2.81 0.04 9.99
N PHE A 93 2.69 1.08 9.16
CA PHE A 93 3.46 1.24 7.93
C PHE A 93 4.53 2.33 8.01
N GLU A 94 4.66 3.05 9.14
CA GLU A 94 5.55 4.22 9.29
C GLU A 94 6.98 3.96 8.80
N LYS A 95 7.53 2.77 9.07
CA LYS A 95 8.90 2.38 8.70
C LYS A 95 9.16 2.36 7.20
N ILE A 96 8.11 2.24 6.39
CA ILE A 96 8.22 2.16 4.93
C ILE A 96 7.61 3.36 4.22
N VAL A 97 7.20 4.41 4.94
CA VAL A 97 6.70 5.64 4.33
C VAL A 97 7.88 6.41 3.71
N ILE A 98 7.81 6.66 2.40
CA ILE A 98 8.83 7.44 1.66
C ILE A 98 8.33 8.81 1.18
N GLY A 99 7.06 9.14 1.43
CA GLY A 99 6.47 10.45 1.18
C GLY A 99 5.01 10.50 1.58
N SER A 100 4.47 11.71 1.76
CA SER A 100 3.05 11.89 2.09
C SER A 100 2.43 13.16 1.50
N VAL A 101 1.12 13.13 1.32
CA VAL A 101 0.29 14.29 0.99
C VAL A 101 -0.52 14.62 2.24
N LYS A 102 -0.17 15.73 2.89
CA LYS A 102 -0.92 16.26 4.02
C LYS A 102 -2.00 17.22 3.55
N THR A 103 -3.09 17.30 4.30
CA THR A 103 -4.17 18.25 4.02
C THR A 103 -4.79 18.79 5.30
N GLU A 104 -5.07 20.10 5.29
CA GLU A 104 -5.88 20.79 6.31
C GLU A 104 -7.32 20.97 5.84
N LYS A 105 -7.65 20.52 4.61
CA LYS A 105 -8.97 20.70 4.03
C LYS A 105 -9.90 19.57 4.44
N GLU A 106 -11.09 19.94 4.87
CA GLU A 106 -12.23 19.03 4.89
C GLU A 106 -12.68 18.74 3.45
N LEU A 107 -12.77 17.46 3.10
CA LEU A 107 -13.06 17.01 1.74
C LEU A 107 -14.53 16.60 1.64
N ASP A 108 -15.26 17.23 0.72
CA ASP A 108 -16.60 16.80 0.35
C ASP A 108 -16.57 15.49 -0.47
N THR A 109 -17.73 14.85 -0.65
CA THR A 109 -17.85 13.60 -1.44
C THR A 109 -17.26 13.73 -2.85
N ARG A 110 -17.38 14.90 -3.48
CA ARG A 110 -16.85 15.13 -4.85
C ARG A 110 -15.33 15.15 -4.84
N SER A 111 -14.72 15.84 -3.87
CA SER A 111 -13.27 15.94 -3.71
C SER A 111 -12.68 14.58 -3.35
N TRP A 112 -13.29 13.83 -2.43
CA TRP A 112 -12.90 12.45 -2.15
C TRP A 112 -12.87 11.59 -3.41
N LYS A 113 -13.96 11.56 -4.18
CA LYS A 113 -14.03 10.78 -5.43
C LYS A 113 -12.96 11.18 -6.45
N LEU A 114 -12.67 12.47 -6.57
CA LEU A 114 -11.61 12.97 -7.44
C LEU A 114 -10.25 12.44 -6.98
N HIS A 115 -9.90 12.61 -5.71
CA HIS A 115 -8.57 12.28 -5.22
C HIS A 115 -8.32 10.78 -5.07
N LEU A 116 -9.37 9.99 -4.81
CA LEU A 116 -9.32 8.53 -4.86
C LEU A 116 -9.03 8.03 -6.28
N ARG A 117 -9.61 8.66 -7.31
CA ARG A 117 -9.28 8.35 -8.71
C ARG A 117 -7.85 8.75 -9.07
N ILE A 118 -7.36 9.88 -8.54
CA ILE A 118 -5.95 10.26 -8.71
C ILE A 118 -5.05 9.20 -8.07
N ALA A 119 -5.39 8.68 -6.88
CA ALA A 119 -4.65 7.58 -6.25
C ALA A 119 -4.65 6.31 -7.10
N ASP A 120 -5.78 5.94 -7.72
CA ASP A 120 -5.82 4.83 -8.69
C ASP A 120 -4.81 5.07 -9.84
N TYR A 121 -4.75 6.29 -10.39
CA TYR A 121 -3.79 6.63 -11.44
C TYR A 121 -2.34 6.62 -10.96
N SER A 122 -2.08 7.09 -9.74
CA SER A 122 -0.74 7.05 -9.14
C SER A 122 -0.23 5.61 -9.04
N VAL A 123 -1.08 4.66 -8.63
CA VAL A 123 -0.71 3.23 -8.61
C VAL A 123 -0.40 2.73 -10.02
N LEU A 124 -1.30 2.95 -10.98
CA LEU A 124 -1.13 2.45 -12.35
C LEU A 124 0.12 3.03 -13.04
N ASP A 125 0.34 4.34 -12.90
CA ASP A 125 1.45 5.05 -13.56
C ASP A 125 2.82 4.74 -12.93
N MET A 126 2.85 4.27 -11.69
CA MET A 126 4.07 3.83 -11.01
C MET A 126 4.35 2.35 -11.16
N TYR A 127 3.33 1.52 -11.35
CA TYR A 127 3.43 0.07 -11.15
C TYR A 127 4.61 -0.56 -11.90
N ALA A 128 4.59 -0.52 -13.24
CA ALA A 128 5.62 -1.19 -14.05
C ALA A 128 7.04 -0.72 -13.67
N TRP A 129 7.24 0.60 -13.62
CA TRP A 129 8.55 1.17 -13.26
C TRP A 129 8.98 0.77 -11.84
N SER A 130 8.10 0.91 -10.85
CA SER A 130 8.47 0.69 -9.44
C SER A 130 8.69 -0.79 -9.11
N SER A 131 7.94 -1.69 -9.75
CA SER A 131 8.11 -3.14 -9.59
C SER A 131 9.42 -3.62 -10.20
N GLU A 132 9.73 -3.22 -11.44
CA GLU A 132 10.98 -3.60 -12.11
C GLU A 132 12.20 -3.00 -11.41
N HIS A 133 12.13 -1.70 -11.08
CA HIS A 133 13.19 -0.99 -10.37
C HIS A 133 13.42 -1.56 -8.97
N GLY A 134 12.35 -1.88 -8.24
CA GLY A 134 12.41 -2.53 -6.93
C GLY A 134 12.99 -3.94 -7.00
N PHE A 135 12.68 -4.69 -8.06
CA PHE A 135 13.25 -6.03 -8.27
C PHE A 135 14.76 -5.98 -8.55
N GLU A 136 15.21 -5.04 -9.37
CA GLU A 136 16.65 -4.83 -9.59
C GLU A 136 17.36 -4.45 -8.29
N ALA A 137 16.77 -3.55 -7.49
CA ALA A 137 17.30 -3.18 -6.18
C ALA A 137 17.37 -4.39 -5.23
N LEU A 138 16.33 -5.24 -5.19
CA LEU A 138 16.29 -6.42 -4.32
C LEU A 138 17.40 -7.42 -4.67
N LYS A 139 17.68 -7.63 -5.96
CA LYS A 139 18.79 -8.50 -6.41
C LYS A 139 20.15 -7.98 -5.94
N ARG A 140 20.38 -6.67 -6.08
CA ARG A 140 21.62 -6.02 -5.61
C ARG A 140 21.76 -6.09 -4.10
N LEU A 141 20.67 -5.85 -3.38
CA LEU A 141 20.64 -5.96 -1.92
C LEU A 141 20.95 -7.40 -1.47
N ALA A 142 20.41 -8.42 -2.15
CA ALA A 142 20.72 -9.82 -1.88
C ALA A 142 22.19 -10.19 -2.13
N ALA A 143 22.86 -9.46 -3.04
CA ALA A 143 24.31 -9.55 -3.26
C ALA A 143 25.14 -8.67 -2.30
N SER A 144 24.50 -8.07 -1.28
CA SER A 144 25.10 -7.14 -0.33
C SER A 144 25.70 -5.89 -1.00
N GLU A 145 25.18 -5.48 -2.14
CA GLU A 145 25.54 -4.24 -2.83
C GLU A 145 24.79 -3.03 -2.27
N ASP A 146 25.34 -1.83 -2.44
CA ASP A 146 24.67 -0.59 -2.09
C ASP A 146 23.47 -0.30 -3.01
N ILE A 147 22.32 -0.01 -2.40
CA ILE A 147 21.08 0.34 -3.09
C ILE A 147 20.63 1.79 -2.83
N SER A 148 21.47 2.61 -2.20
CA SER A 148 21.14 4.00 -1.85
C SER A 148 20.61 4.81 -3.05
N GLY A 149 21.19 4.62 -4.23
CA GLY A 149 20.73 5.24 -5.48
C GLY A 149 19.31 4.83 -5.88
N PHE A 150 18.92 3.57 -5.70
CA PHE A 150 17.57 3.10 -5.96
C PHE A 150 16.56 3.77 -5.02
N LEU A 151 16.88 3.82 -3.73
CA LEU A 151 16.01 4.45 -2.73
C LEU A 151 15.81 5.94 -3.03
N GLU A 152 16.86 6.64 -3.45
CA GLU A 152 16.79 8.06 -3.80
C GLU A 152 15.96 8.31 -5.08
N GLU A 153 16.10 7.46 -6.10
CA GLU A 153 15.27 7.55 -7.31
C GLU A 153 13.78 7.31 -7.03
N ARG A 154 13.47 6.36 -6.14
CA ARG A 154 12.09 6.08 -5.71
C ARG A 154 11.47 7.26 -4.97
N LYS A 155 12.22 7.88 -4.05
CA LYS A 155 11.81 9.14 -3.40
C LYS A 155 11.56 10.26 -4.43
N LYS A 156 12.47 10.46 -5.37
CA LYS A 156 12.30 11.46 -6.46
C LYS A 156 11.07 11.17 -7.33
N ARG A 157 10.74 9.90 -7.57
CA ARG A 157 9.52 9.51 -8.30
C ARG A 157 8.28 9.91 -7.51
N VAL A 158 8.24 9.61 -6.21
CA VAL A 158 7.15 10.01 -5.31
C VAL A 158 6.97 11.52 -5.27
N GLU A 159 8.05 12.30 -5.16
CA GLU A 159 7.98 13.76 -5.14
C GLU A 159 7.36 14.37 -6.40
N LYS A 160 7.60 13.74 -7.56
CA LYS A 160 6.96 14.16 -8.81
C LYS A 160 5.46 13.85 -8.80
N ASP A 161 5.07 12.70 -8.27
CA ASP A 161 3.67 12.28 -8.24
C ASP A 161 2.82 13.05 -7.23
N ARG A 162 3.40 13.42 -6.08
CA ARG A 162 2.77 14.28 -5.06
C ARG A 162 2.15 15.55 -5.65
N ARG A 163 2.73 16.10 -6.73
CA ARG A 163 2.23 17.30 -7.43
C ARG A 163 0.82 17.12 -8.02
N ARG A 164 0.37 15.89 -8.28
CA ARG A 164 -1.01 15.61 -8.72
C ARG A 164 -2.07 16.06 -7.70
N TYR A 165 -1.67 16.18 -6.43
CA TYR A 165 -2.54 16.55 -5.32
C TYR A 165 -2.51 18.04 -4.98
N TRP A 166 -2.04 18.90 -5.90
CA TRP A 166 -1.92 20.35 -5.70
C TRP A 166 -3.19 21.04 -5.17
N ARG A 167 -4.37 20.47 -5.39
CA ARG A 167 -5.65 21.01 -4.91
C ARG A 167 -5.86 20.86 -3.40
N ILE A 168 -5.21 19.89 -2.76
CA ILE A 168 -5.41 19.55 -1.34
C ILE A 168 -4.12 19.55 -0.52
N ILE A 169 -2.96 19.48 -1.18
CA ILE A 169 -1.67 19.43 -0.49
C ILE A 169 -1.46 20.70 0.34
N GLY A 170 -1.04 20.51 1.59
CA GLY A 170 -0.62 21.55 2.52
C GLY A 170 0.67 21.17 3.24
N GLU A 171 1.29 22.14 3.91
CA GLU A 171 2.50 21.90 4.72
C GLU A 171 2.20 21.17 6.03
N LYS A 172 0.97 21.33 6.54
CA LYS A 172 0.47 20.79 7.80
C LYS A 172 -0.80 19.98 7.58
N GLY A 173 -1.38 19.51 8.68
CA GLY A 173 -2.63 18.75 8.70
C GLY A 173 -2.42 17.25 8.74
N ARG A 174 -3.53 16.54 8.59
CA ARG A 174 -3.56 15.06 8.61
C ARG A 174 -2.99 14.50 7.32
N ASP A 175 -2.42 13.30 7.38
CA ASP A 175 -2.06 12.58 6.17
C ASP A 175 -3.35 12.20 5.43
N PHE A 176 -3.44 12.62 4.17
CA PHE A 176 -4.49 12.18 3.24
C PHE A 176 -4.03 10.92 2.49
N LEU A 177 -2.74 10.89 2.13
CA LEU A 177 -2.14 9.81 1.35
C LEU A 177 -0.67 9.67 1.70
N VAL A 178 -0.19 8.44 1.74
CA VAL A 178 1.23 8.11 1.90
C VAL A 178 1.69 7.18 0.78
N TYR A 179 2.98 7.22 0.51
CA TYR A 179 3.66 6.31 -0.42
C TYR A 179 4.49 5.34 0.40
N LEU A 180 4.20 4.06 0.25
CA LEU A 180 4.84 2.96 0.97
C LEU A 180 5.82 2.26 0.04
N ASP A 181 7.05 2.06 0.50
CA ASP A 181 8.08 1.36 -0.24
C ASP A 181 8.46 0.04 0.45
N PRO A 182 7.94 -1.10 -0.02
CA PRO A 182 8.25 -2.41 0.55
C PRO A 182 9.74 -2.74 0.52
N LEU A 183 10.53 -2.10 -0.35
CA LEU A 183 11.97 -2.33 -0.43
C LEU A 183 12.68 -2.03 0.91
N LEU A 184 12.12 -1.13 1.72
CA LEU A 184 12.63 -0.77 3.05
C LEU A 184 12.41 -1.86 4.12
N LEU A 185 11.69 -2.94 3.80
CA LEU A 185 11.51 -4.10 4.69
C LEU A 185 12.70 -5.07 4.63
N PHE A 186 13.57 -4.95 3.64
CA PHE A 186 14.58 -5.95 3.36
C PHE A 186 15.96 -5.53 3.88
N ALA A 187 16.65 -6.52 4.43
CA ALA A 187 18.10 -6.55 4.65
C ALA A 187 18.71 -7.57 3.67
N PRO A 188 20.04 -7.65 3.49
CA PRO A 188 20.65 -8.58 2.53
C PRO A 188 20.20 -10.05 2.68
N GLU A 189 20.11 -10.54 3.91
CA GLU A 189 19.71 -11.92 4.22
C GLU A 189 18.24 -12.16 3.89
N THR A 190 17.37 -11.20 4.22
CA THR A 190 15.95 -11.29 3.97
C THR A 190 15.61 -11.04 2.50
N ALA A 191 16.41 -10.23 1.78
CA ALA A 191 16.32 -10.08 0.34
C ALA A 191 16.58 -11.41 -0.40
N THR A 192 17.61 -12.15 0.03
CA THR A 192 17.90 -13.50 -0.51
C THR A 192 16.74 -14.46 -0.26
N LEU A 193 16.17 -14.44 0.95
CA LEU A 193 15.01 -15.26 1.29
C LEU A 193 13.78 -14.89 0.45
N ALA A 194 13.54 -13.59 0.23
CA ALA A 194 12.42 -13.09 -0.56
C ALA A 194 12.52 -13.58 -2.01
N LEU A 195 13.70 -13.47 -2.63
CA LEU A 195 13.95 -13.98 -3.99
C LEU A 195 13.71 -15.49 -4.09
N LYS A 196 14.10 -16.26 -3.06
CA LYS A 196 13.87 -17.71 -3.01
C LYS A 196 12.39 -18.07 -2.89
N ILE A 197 11.63 -17.35 -2.07
CA ILE A 197 10.20 -17.63 -1.84
C ILE A 197 9.35 -17.18 -3.04
N LEU A 198 9.60 -15.96 -3.52
CA LEU A 198 8.76 -15.32 -4.53
C LEU A 198 9.17 -15.69 -5.95
N GLY A 199 10.44 -15.98 -6.20
CA GLY A 199 10.94 -16.30 -7.54
C GLY A 199 10.56 -15.24 -8.57
N GLU A 200 9.90 -15.66 -9.65
CA GLU A 200 9.41 -14.77 -10.70
C GLU A 200 8.32 -13.79 -10.24
N PHE A 201 7.65 -14.05 -9.11
CA PHE A 201 6.62 -13.17 -8.55
C PHE A 201 7.19 -12.01 -7.73
N ALA A 202 8.51 -11.97 -7.48
CA ALA A 202 9.12 -10.95 -6.64
C ALA A 202 8.81 -9.49 -7.06
N PRO A 203 8.82 -9.11 -8.36
CA PRO A 203 8.49 -7.74 -8.77
C PRO A 203 7.11 -7.27 -8.29
N SER A 204 6.14 -8.19 -8.16
CA SER A 204 4.75 -7.88 -7.82
C SER A 204 4.55 -7.39 -6.39
N VAL A 205 5.54 -7.55 -5.50
CA VAL A 205 5.49 -7.06 -4.11
C VAL A 205 6.50 -5.95 -3.83
N LEU A 206 7.19 -5.46 -4.86
CA LEU A 206 8.24 -4.44 -4.75
C LEU A 206 7.84 -3.10 -5.37
N GLY A 207 6.60 -2.97 -5.84
CA GLY A 207 6.06 -1.71 -6.30
C GLY A 207 5.91 -0.68 -5.17
N ILE A 208 5.90 0.60 -5.50
CA ILE A 208 5.52 1.65 -4.54
C ILE A 208 4.00 1.59 -4.37
N CYS A 209 3.53 1.31 -3.16
CA CYS A 209 2.10 1.29 -2.86
C CYS A 209 1.63 2.68 -2.49
N VAL A 210 0.49 3.10 -3.05
CA VAL A 210 -0.20 4.32 -2.64
C VAL A 210 -1.26 3.96 -1.62
N ALA A 211 -1.14 4.49 -0.40
CA ALA A 211 -2.10 4.27 0.66
C ALA A 211 -2.88 5.56 0.98
N VAL A 212 -4.20 5.51 0.91
CA VAL A 212 -5.10 6.64 1.24
C VAL A 212 -5.60 6.47 2.67
N VAL A 213 -5.55 7.53 3.48
CA VAL A 213 -5.99 7.56 4.87
C VAL A 213 -7.38 8.19 4.95
N LEU A 214 -8.38 7.43 5.44
CA LEU A 214 -9.80 7.79 5.43
C LEU A 214 -10.33 8.25 6.80
#